data_AF-C7NH59-F1
#
_entry.id   AF-C7NH59-F1
#
_cell.length_a   1.000
_cell.length_b   1.000
_cell.length_c   1.000
_cell.angle_alpha   90.00
_cell.angle_beta   90.00
_cell.angle_gamma   90.00
#
_symmetry.space_group_name_H-M   'P 1'
#
loop_
_entity.id
_entity.type
_entity.pdbx_description
1 polymer ?
#
loop_
_entity_poly.entity_id
_entity_poly.type
_entity_poly.pdbx_seq_one_letter_code
_entity_poly.pdbx_strand_id
1 'polypeptide(L)'
;MSTQQPDPYATGNSQNPSTWNPGGQPPAGPGAPNNRFGNSFNRESGFFSSLTDIRFTKFVTPKVASVVYVLAVALILVGLLFWAIASIVMMFSGEDGSLFVGLLMLVVSPFVALLYIILVRVSLEATVALVRVAEDVAAMRRRD
;
A
#
# COMPACT_ATOMS: atom_id res chain seq x y z
N MET A 1 55.99 27.53 -42.57
CA MET A 1 54.96 28.58 -42.70
C MET A 1 53.63 27.89 -42.90
N SER A 2 52.67 28.17 -42.01
CA SER A 2 51.26 27.70 -41.93
C SER A 2 50.99 26.22 -41.59
N THR A 3 50.20 26.08 -40.52
CA THR A 3 49.91 24.93 -39.67
C THR A 3 48.66 24.16 -40.11
N GLN A 4 48.67 22.85 -39.88
CA GLN A 4 47.54 21.94 -40.02
C GLN A 4 46.68 22.03 -38.75
N GLN A 5 45.37 22.31 -38.89
CA GLN A 5 44.42 22.39 -37.79
C GLN A 5 43.30 21.34 -38.02
N PRO A 6 42.98 20.46 -37.05
CA PRO A 6 41.86 19.51 -37.16
C PRO A 6 40.56 20.11 -36.64
N ASP A 7 39.46 19.96 -37.39
CA ASP A 7 38.10 20.29 -36.95
C ASP A 7 37.48 19.16 -36.06
N PRO A 8 36.97 19.47 -34.85
CA PRO A 8 36.61 18.49 -33.81
C PRO A 8 35.09 18.27 -33.62
N TYR A 9 34.34 17.88 -34.65
CA TYR A 9 32.91 17.54 -34.48
C TYR A 9 32.41 16.55 -35.55
N ALA A 10 32.71 15.28 -35.32
CA ALA A 10 31.99 14.16 -35.93
C ALA A 10 31.21 13.45 -34.83
N THR A 11 29.88 13.54 -34.85
CA THR A 11 28.97 12.53 -34.27
C THR A 11 27.58 12.75 -34.85
N GLY A 12 27.25 11.89 -35.82
CA GLY A 12 25.97 11.89 -36.52
C GLY A 12 24.86 11.38 -35.62
N ASN A 13 23.85 12.21 -35.43
CA ASN A 13 22.60 11.87 -34.78
C ASN A 13 21.56 11.61 -35.90
N SER A 14 21.54 10.39 -36.46
CA SER A 14 20.52 10.00 -37.44
C SER A 14 19.29 9.46 -36.72
N GLN A 15 18.28 10.32 -36.63
CA GLN A 15 16.91 10.04 -36.26
C GLN A 15 16.36 8.88 -37.12
N ASN A 16 15.76 7.88 -36.47
CA ASN A 16 15.11 6.75 -37.12
C ASN A 16 13.60 7.03 -37.22
N PRO A 17 13.03 7.26 -38.42
CA PRO A 17 11.58 7.39 -38.57
C PRO A 17 10.92 6.01 -38.53
N SER A 18 9.98 5.85 -37.60
CA SER A 18 9.15 4.67 -37.41
C SER A 18 8.26 4.40 -38.63
N THR A 19 8.62 3.38 -39.42
CA THR A 19 7.73 2.77 -40.41
C THR A 19 7.09 1.51 -39.81
N TRP A 20 5.77 1.54 -39.67
CA TRP A 20 4.97 0.42 -39.20
C TRP A 20 4.78 -0.58 -40.35
N ASN A 21 5.32 -1.80 -40.20
CA ASN A 21 5.15 -2.89 -41.17
C ASN A 21 4.25 -3.99 -40.57
N PRO A 22 3.02 -4.18 -41.06
CA PRO A 22 2.11 -5.24 -40.60
C PRO A 22 2.37 -6.54 -41.38
N GLY A 23 3.27 -7.37 -40.86
CA GLY A 23 3.49 -8.72 -41.39
C GLY A 23 4.94 -9.15 -41.28
N GLY A 24 5.25 -9.91 -40.22
CA GLY A 24 6.56 -10.53 -40.06
C GLY A 24 6.83 -10.93 -38.63
N GLN A 25 6.69 -12.22 -38.31
CA GLN A 25 7.22 -12.80 -37.07
C GLN A 25 8.75 -12.64 -37.04
N PRO A 26 9.35 -12.14 -35.95
CA PRO A 26 10.80 -12.08 -35.84
C PRO A 26 11.43 -13.45 -35.52
N PRO A 27 12.67 -13.72 -35.98
CA PRO A 27 13.34 -15.02 -35.87
C PRO A 27 13.86 -15.27 -34.44
N ALA A 28 13.73 -16.51 -33.98
CA ALA A 28 14.24 -16.96 -32.68
C ALA A 28 15.78 -17.03 -32.68
N GLY A 29 16.41 -16.18 -31.88
CA GLY A 29 17.84 -16.27 -31.57
C GLY A 29 18.14 -17.36 -30.53
N PRO A 30 19.23 -18.13 -30.65
CA PRO A 30 19.61 -19.13 -29.65
C PRO A 30 20.33 -18.49 -28.47
N GLY A 31 19.75 -18.52 -27.27
CA GLY A 31 20.45 -18.13 -26.05
C GLY A 31 19.54 -17.74 -24.88
N ALA A 32 19.64 -18.54 -23.82
CA ALA A 32 19.12 -18.34 -22.46
C ALA A 32 17.59 -18.49 -22.25
N PRO A 33 17.16 -19.48 -21.45
CA PRO A 33 15.87 -19.40 -20.76
C PRO A 33 15.91 -18.16 -19.87
N ASN A 34 15.20 -17.13 -20.30
CA ASN A 34 14.96 -15.95 -19.49
C ASN A 34 13.96 -16.37 -18.41
N ASN A 35 14.46 -16.97 -17.32
CA ASN A 35 13.69 -17.21 -16.11
C ASN A 35 13.38 -15.86 -15.46
N ARG A 36 12.51 -15.07 -16.09
CA ARG A 36 11.82 -13.89 -15.55
C ARG A 36 10.79 -14.26 -14.47
N PHE A 37 10.95 -15.44 -13.88
CA PHE A 37 10.22 -15.94 -12.73
C PHE A 37 11.17 -16.21 -11.55
N GLY A 38 12.41 -15.71 -11.64
CA GLY A 38 13.41 -15.77 -10.57
C GLY A 38 13.16 -14.70 -9.52
N ASN A 39 12.55 -15.11 -8.41
CA ASN A 39 12.90 -14.68 -7.06
C ASN A 39 12.90 -13.16 -6.78
N SER A 40 11.76 -12.49 -6.98
CA SER A 40 11.48 -11.24 -6.25
C SER A 40 11.19 -11.48 -4.75
N PHE A 41 11.12 -12.73 -4.31
CA PHE A 41 10.83 -13.11 -2.91
C PHE A 41 12.01 -12.93 -1.94
N ASN A 42 13.14 -12.36 -2.37
CA ASN A 42 14.32 -12.29 -1.51
C ASN A 42 14.98 -10.90 -1.51
N ARG A 43 14.22 -9.91 -1.02
CA ARG A 43 14.75 -8.76 -0.26
C ARG A 43 13.69 -8.02 0.57
N GLU A 44 12.61 -8.72 0.95
CA GLU A 44 11.76 -8.26 2.04
C GLU A 44 12.40 -8.72 3.35
N SER A 45 13.37 -7.96 3.83
CA SER A 45 13.76 -8.03 5.23
C SER A 45 12.52 -7.69 6.07
N GLY A 46 11.80 -8.75 6.49
CA GLY A 46 10.70 -8.82 7.45
C GLY A 46 9.89 -7.55 7.67
N PHE A 47 8.78 -7.39 6.96
CA PHE A 47 7.66 -6.56 7.43
C PHE A 47 7.33 -6.89 8.91
N PHE A 48 7.38 -8.17 9.27
CA PHE A 48 7.21 -8.63 10.66
C PHE A 48 8.36 -8.24 11.61
N SER A 49 9.59 -8.05 11.13
CA SER A 49 10.73 -7.62 11.95
C SER A 49 10.73 -6.11 12.23
N SER A 50 10.16 -5.33 11.32
CA SER A 50 10.00 -3.88 11.47
C SER A 50 8.73 -3.48 12.23
N LEU A 51 7.71 -4.36 12.25
CA LEU A 51 6.51 -4.19 13.08
C LEU A 51 6.75 -4.46 14.58
N THR A 52 7.77 -5.25 14.93
CA THR A 52 8.19 -5.46 16.33
C THR A 52 9.21 -4.44 16.84
N ASP A 53 9.58 -3.42 16.03
CA ASP A 53 10.48 -2.37 16.48
C ASP A 53 9.71 -1.32 17.31
N ILE A 54 9.63 -1.57 18.62
CA ILE A 54 9.04 -0.70 19.66
C ILE A 54 9.73 0.69 19.71
N ARG A 55 10.83 0.90 18.97
CA ARG A 55 11.61 2.14 18.96
C ARG A 55 11.33 3.11 17.79
N PHE A 56 10.43 2.80 16.85
CA PHE A 56 10.00 3.71 15.77
C PHE A 56 11.15 4.48 15.08
N THR A 57 12.31 3.85 14.88
CA THR A 57 13.51 4.55 14.36
C THR A 57 13.47 4.83 12.86
N LYS A 58 12.47 4.30 12.14
CA LYS A 58 12.29 4.51 10.70
C LYS A 58 10.94 5.17 10.43
N PHE A 59 10.97 6.43 9.99
CA PHE A 59 9.81 7.18 9.51
C PHE A 59 9.27 6.53 8.24
N VAL A 60 8.34 5.59 8.43
CA VAL A 60 7.64 4.83 7.38
C VAL A 60 6.15 5.22 7.42
N THR A 61 5.84 6.47 7.78
CA THR A 61 4.47 6.91 8.13
C THR A 61 3.40 6.58 7.06
N PRO A 62 3.64 6.75 5.75
CA PRO A 62 2.62 6.38 4.75
C PRO A 62 2.46 4.86 4.56
N LYS A 63 3.57 4.10 4.66
CA LYS A 63 3.59 2.65 4.46
C LYS A 63 3.13 1.87 5.70
N VAL A 64 3.32 2.41 6.90
CA VAL A 64 2.79 1.84 8.15
C VAL A 64 1.29 2.12 8.25
N ALA A 65 0.83 3.30 7.85
CA ALA A 65 -0.59 3.65 7.89
C ALA A 65 -1.47 2.64 7.13
N SER A 66 -1.03 2.15 5.97
CA SER A 66 -1.80 1.14 5.21
C SER A 66 -1.86 -0.22 5.92
N VAL A 67 -0.76 -0.66 6.54
CA VAL A 67 -0.73 -1.92 7.32
C VAL A 67 -1.61 -1.79 8.56
N VAL A 68 -1.52 -0.65 9.26
CA VAL A 68 -2.36 -0.36 10.43
C VAL A 68 -3.85 -0.32 10.04
N TYR A 69 -4.20 0.25 8.88
CA TYR A 69 -5.57 0.22 8.38
C TYR A 69 -6.08 -1.21 8.22
N VAL A 70 -5.33 -2.06 7.52
CA VAL A 70 -5.72 -3.45 7.27
C VAL A 70 -5.86 -4.22 8.58
N LEU A 71 -4.93 -4.04 9.52
CA LEU A 71 -5.00 -4.66 10.84
C LEU A 71 -6.21 -4.16 11.64
N ALA A 72 -6.46 -2.86 11.66
CA ALA A 72 -7.60 -2.27 12.37
C ALA A 72 -8.94 -2.76 11.80
N VAL A 73 -9.08 -2.78 10.46
CA VAL A 73 -10.27 -3.33 9.81
C VAL A 73 -10.43 -4.81 10.11
N ALA A 74 -9.35 -5.61 10.04
CA ALA A 74 -9.40 -7.03 10.38
C ALA A 74 -9.87 -7.26 11.82
N LEU A 75 -9.34 -6.49 12.79
CA LEU A 75 -9.77 -6.56 14.19
C LEU A 75 -11.23 -6.14 14.36
N ILE A 76 -11.69 -5.12 13.65
CA ILE A 76 -13.11 -4.70 13.67
C ILE A 76 -14.00 -5.81 13.12
N LEU A 77 -13.61 -6.47 12.02
CA LEU A 77 -14.39 -7.57 11.44
C LEU A 77 -14.41 -8.81 12.35
N VAL A 78 -13.28 -9.14 12.98
CA VAL A 78 -13.21 -10.22 13.98
C VAL A 78 -14.10 -9.87 15.18
N GLY A 79 -14.03 -8.63 15.68
CA GLY A 79 -14.88 -8.14 16.75
C GLY A 79 -16.37 -8.19 16.38
N LEU A 80 -16.73 -7.83 15.14
CA LEU A 80 -18.09 -7.94 14.62
C LEU A 80 -18.57 -9.39 14.59
N LEU A 81 -17.71 -10.35 14.21
CA LEU A 81 -18.05 -11.78 14.25
C LEU A 81 -18.31 -12.25 15.69
N PHE A 82 -17.43 -11.89 16.63
CA PHE A 82 -17.63 -12.21 18.05
C PHE A 82 -18.93 -11.60 18.59
N TRP A 83 -19.22 -10.34 18.24
CA TRP A 83 -20.45 -9.67 18.65
C TRP A 83 -21.68 -10.36 18.06
N ALA A 84 -21.63 -10.74 16.78
CA ALA A 84 -22.71 -11.49 16.14
C ALA A 84 -22.98 -12.82 16.85
N ILE A 85 -21.93 -13.58 17.18
CA ILE A 85 -22.07 -14.84 17.94
C ILE A 85 -22.66 -14.57 19.32
N ALA A 86 -22.15 -13.58 20.06
CA ALA A 86 -22.66 -13.21 21.37
C ALA A 86 -24.14 -12.79 21.31
N SER A 87 -24.54 -12.08 20.26
CA SER A 87 -25.94 -11.67 20.05
C SER A 87 -26.85 -12.88 19.86
N ILE A 88 -26.43 -13.89 19.10
CA ILE A 88 -27.18 -15.13 18.91
C ILE A 88 -27.27 -15.90 20.22
N VAL A 89 -26.17 -16.06 20.95
CA VAL A 89 -26.17 -16.72 22.27
C VAL A 89 -27.13 -16.03 23.23
N MET A 90 -27.15 -14.69 23.24
CA MET A 90 -28.08 -13.92 24.06
C MET A 90 -29.54 -14.25 23.72
N MET A 91 -29.91 -14.38 22.44
CA MET A 91 -31.29 -14.70 22.04
C MET A 91 -31.79 -16.05 22.59
N PHE A 92 -30.89 -16.98 22.92
CA PHE A 92 -31.21 -18.31 23.44
C PHE A 92 -30.96 -18.45 24.95
N SER A 93 -30.68 -17.36 25.66
CA SER A 93 -30.39 -17.38 27.11
C SER A 93 -31.59 -17.75 27.99
N GLY A 94 -32.82 -17.65 27.46
CA GLY A 94 -34.05 -17.97 28.20
C GLY A 94 -34.51 -16.87 29.16
N GLU A 95 -33.83 -15.73 29.19
CA GLU A 95 -34.24 -14.56 29.98
C GLU A 95 -35.33 -13.76 29.25
N ASP A 96 -36.22 -13.12 30.01
CA ASP A 96 -37.26 -12.24 29.46
C ASP A 96 -36.65 -11.09 28.66
N GLY A 97 -37.09 -10.90 27.41
CA GLY A 97 -36.61 -9.83 26.52
C GLY A 97 -35.27 -10.11 25.83
N SER A 98 -34.59 -11.22 26.15
CA SER A 98 -33.29 -11.60 25.57
C SER A 98 -33.30 -11.72 24.04
N LEU A 99 -34.40 -12.22 23.46
CA LEU A 99 -34.60 -12.29 22.01
C LEU A 99 -34.58 -10.91 21.35
N PHE A 100 -35.28 -9.94 21.93
CA PHE A 100 -35.32 -8.56 21.41
C PHE A 100 -33.96 -7.89 21.54
N VAL A 101 -33.30 -8.04 22.69
CA VAL A 101 -31.96 -7.48 22.94
C VAL A 101 -30.93 -8.07 21.97
N GLY A 102 -30.93 -9.39 21.78
CA GLY A 102 -30.02 -10.06 20.86
C GLY A 102 -30.25 -9.62 19.40
N LEU A 103 -31.50 -9.50 18.96
CA LEU A 103 -31.81 -9.01 17.61
C LEU A 103 -31.37 -7.55 17.41
N LEU A 104 -31.62 -6.68 18.41
CA LEU A 104 -31.20 -5.29 18.37
C LEU A 104 -29.67 -5.19 18.27
N MET A 105 -28.93 -5.96 19.07
CA MET A 105 -27.47 -6.03 19.02
C MET A 105 -26.97 -6.49 17.66
N LEU A 106 -27.59 -7.52 17.07
CA LEU A 106 -27.21 -8.04 15.75
C LEU A 106 -27.37 -6.97 14.67
N VAL A 107 -28.49 -6.22 14.69
CA VAL A 107 -28.78 -5.17 13.70
C VAL A 107 -27.89 -3.94 13.91
N VAL A 108 -27.61 -3.54 15.14
CA VAL A 108 -26.81 -2.34 15.45
C VAL A 108 -25.31 -2.57 15.22
N SER A 109 -24.81 -3.78 15.49
CA SER A 109 -23.39 -4.11 15.37
C SER A 109 -22.72 -3.75 14.02
N PRO A 110 -23.31 -4.00 12.81
CA PRO A 110 -22.68 -3.60 11.55
C PRO A 110 -22.59 -2.09 11.37
N PHE A 111 -23.55 -1.31 11.88
CA PHE A 111 -23.48 0.16 11.82
C PHE A 111 -22.37 0.70 12.70
N VAL A 112 -22.19 0.12 13.89
CA VAL A 112 -21.09 0.45 14.80
C VAL A 112 -19.74 0.10 14.16
N ALA A 113 -19.60 -1.10 13.56
CA ALA A 113 -18.39 -1.49 12.86
C ALA A 113 -18.06 -0.55 11.68
N LEU A 114 -19.06 -0.17 10.88
CA LEU A 114 -18.89 0.78 9.78
C LEU A 114 -18.40 2.15 10.30
N LEU A 115 -18.99 2.65 11.38
CA LEU A 115 -18.56 3.89 12.02
C LEU A 115 -17.09 3.81 12.46
N TYR A 116 -16.66 2.72 13.09
CA TYR A 116 -15.26 2.52 13.46
C TYR A 116 -14.32 2.50 12.24
N ILE A 117 -14.69 1.84 11.15
CA ILE A 117 -13.89 1.82 9.91
C ILE A 117 -13.72 3.24 9.35
N ILE A 118 -14.80 4.04 9.33
CA ILE A 118 -14.75 5.43 8.88
C ILE A 118 -13.83 6.27 9.78
N LEU A 119 -13.94 6.12 11.10
CA LEU A 119 -13.08 6.84 12.06
C LEU A 119 -11.60 6.48 11.88
N VAL A 120 -11.28 5.20 11.71
CA VAL A 120 -9.91 4.74 11.41
C VAL A 120 -9.42 5.38 10.11
N ARG A 121 -10.26 5.40 9.07
CA ARG A 121 -9.91 6.02 7.79
C ARG A 121 -9.56 7.51 7.94
N VAL A 122 -10.43 8.27 8.60
CA VAL A 122 -10.21 9.71 8.83
C VAL A 122 -8.95 9.96 9.67
N SER A 123 -8.72 9.14 10.70
CA SER A 123 -7.55 9.27 11.58
C SER A 123 -6.24 9.02 10.83
N LEU A 124 -6.21 8.02 9.95
CA LEU A 124 -5.04 7.72 9.12
C LEU A 124 -4.82 8.78 8.04
N GLU A 125 -5.89 9.25 7.39
CA GLU A 125 -5.81 10.36 6.44
C GLU A 125 -5.24 11.62 7.11
N ALA A 126 -5.71 11.97 8.31
CA ALA A 126 -5.20 13.10 9.09
C ALA A 126 -3.72 12.94 9.47
N THR A 127 -3.33 11.74 9.90
CA THR A 127 -1.93 11.45 10.28
C THR A 127 -1.00 11.55 9.07
N VAL A 128 -1.38 10.97 7.93
CA VAL A 128 -0.59 11.03 6.70
C VAL A 128 -0.53 12.46 6.16
N ALA A 129 -1.63 13.22 6.23
CA ALA A 129 -1.64 14.63 5.85
C ALA A 129 -0.70 15.46 6.72
N LEU A 130 -0.71 15.25 8.04
CA LEU A 130 0.18 15.95 8.97
C LEU A 130 1.66 15.68 8.67
N VAL A 131 2.02 14.42 8.38
CA VAL A 131 3.40 14.09 8.01
C VAL A 131 3.81 14.73 6.70
N ARG A 132 2.94 14.73 5.68
CA ARG A 132 3.23 15.43 4.42
C ARG A 132 3.47 16.92 4.61
N VAL A 133 2.66 17.57 5.46
CA VAL A 133 2.85 18.99 5.79
C VAL A 133 4.19 19.22 6.49
N ALA A 134 4.58 18.35 7.43
CA ALA A 134 5.88 18.44 8.11
C ALA A 134 7.06 18.27 7.14
N GLU A 135 6.94 17.37 6.17
CA GLU A 135 7.94 17.15 5.12
C GLU A 135 8.07 18.38 4.19
N ASP A 136 6.95 18.98 3.77
CA ASP A 136 6.94 20.18 2.93
C ASP A 136 7.60 21.38 3.64
N VAL A 137 7.30 21.59 4.93
CA VAL A 137 7.92 22.67 5.72
C VAL A 137 9.42 22.45 5.88
N ALA A 138 9.85 21.20 6.12
CA ALA A 138 11.28 20.86 6.20
C ALA A 138 12.01 21.06 4.86
N ALA A 139 11.34 20.81 3.74
CA ALA A 139 11.90 21.01 2.40
C ALA A 139 12.09 22.49 2.06
N MET A 140 11.15 23.36 2.45
CA MET A 140 11.27 24.81 2.27
C MET A 140 12.48 25.37 3.04
N ARG A 141 12.67 24.96 4.29
CA ARG A 141 13.78 25.43 5.14
C ARG A 141 15.18 25.03 4.64
N ARG A 142 15.31 24.03 3.76
CA ARG A 142 16.61 23.65 3.17
C ARG A 142 17.00 24.51 1.96
N ARG A 143 16.10 25.36 1.46
CA ARG A 143 16.31 26.18 0.26
C ARG A 143 16.70 27.62 0.55
N ASP A 144 16.66 28.03 1.81
CA ASP A 144 17.15 29.31 2.35
C ASP A 144 18.46 29.10 3.11
#